data_AF-A0A950GZ47-F1
#
_entry.id   AF-A0A950GZ47-F1
#
_cell.length_a   1.000
_cell.length_b   1.000
_cell.length_c   1.000
_cell.angle_alpha   90.00
_cell.angle_beta   90.00
_cell.angle_gamma   90.00
#
_symmetry.space_group_name_H-M   'P 1'
#
loop_
_entity.id
_entity.type
_entity.pdbx_description
1 polymer ?
#
loop_
_entity_poly.entity_id
_entity_poly.type
_entity_poly.pdbx_seq_one_letter_code
_entity_poly.pdbx_strand_id
1 'polypeptide(L)'
;MAGTPPLRVVVCEGDETGQELLEQSLRVLVPDVTGLDIELLPFDLSLSARRRTDNGIVRDAAAAMRATGLGLKAATITPPGADDVGSPNRILREGVGGSVILRTGRRIPGVSPIAPVVHPISVVR
;
A
#
# COMPACT_ATOMS: atom_id res chain seq x y z
N MET A 1 12.85 18.37 26.10
CA MET A 1 12.00 18.74 24.96
C MET A 1 11.31 17.46 24.50
N ALA A 2 9.97 17.41 24.50
CA ALA A 2 9.27 16.24 23.98
C ALA A 2 9.55 16.18 22.47
N GLY A 3 10.23 15.12 22.03
CA GLY A 3 10.52 14.91 20.61
C GLY A 3 9.23 14.77 19.81
N THR A 4 9.28 15.13 18.53
CA THR A 4 8.19 14.83 17.59
C THR A 4 7.92 13.32 17.64
N PRO A 5 6.66 12.88 17.82
CA PRO A 5 6.33 11.46 17.81
C PRO A 5 6.69 10.82 16.45
N PRO A 6 7.04 9.52 16.41
CA PRO A 6 7.44 8.85 15.18
C PRO A 6 6.34 8.89 14.13
N LEU A 7 6.73 8.93 12.86
CA LEU A 7 5.82 8.78 11.72
C LEU A 7 5.38 7.33 11.62
N ARG A 8 4.10 7.08 11.84
CA ARG A 8 3.56 5.70 11.86
C ARG A 8 3.02 5.34 10.49
N VAL A 9 3.51 4.25 9.91
CA VAL A 9 3.09 3.76 8.58
C VAL A 9 2.52 2.37 8.72
N VAL A 10 1.26 2.18 8.33
CA VAL A 10 0.65 0.85 8.26
C VAL A 10 1.23 0.09 7.07
N VAL A 11 1.79 -1.09 7.31
CA VAL A 11 2.37 -1.94 6.27
C VAL A 11 1.44 -3.13 6.05
N CYS A 12 0.79 -3.15 4.89
CA CYS A 12 -0.08 -4.24 4.47
C CYS A 12 0.73 -5.25 3.64
N GLU A 13 1.07 -6.37 4.24
CA GLU A 13 1.77 -7.49 3.59
C GLU A 13 0.91 -8.14 2.50
N GLY A 14 1.59 -8.85 1.59
CA GLY A 14 1.01 -9.27 0.32
C GLY A 14 1.09 -10.76 0.05
N ASP A 15 1.01 -11.08 -1.23
CA ASP A 15 1.17 -12.43 -1.77
C ASP A 15 2.29 -12.42 -2.83
N GLU A 16 2.99 -13.55 -2.94
CA GLU A 16 3.99 -13.83 -4.00
C GLU A 16 5.03 -12.70 -4.17
N THR A 17 5.38 -12.35 -5.42
CA THR A 17 6.32 -11.27 -5.74
C THR A 17 5.89 -9.92 -5.14
N GLY A 18 4.61 -9.74 -4.83
CA GLY A 18 4.13 -8.56 -4.11
C GLY A 18 4.77 -8.41 -2.73
N GLN A 19 4.94 -9.52 -2.02
CA GLN A 19 5.59 -9.57 -0.71
C GLN A 19 7.10 -9.34 -0.84
N GLU A 20 7.76 -10.01 -1.79
CA GLU A 20 9.20 -9.84 -2.03
C GLU A 20 9.56 -8.38 -2.33
N LEU A 21 8.75 -7.70 -3.16
CA LEU A 21 8.94 -6.29 -3.50
C LEU A 21 8.68 -5.36 -2.30
N LEU A 22 7.73 -5.71 -1.42
CA LEU A 22 7.49 -4.97 -0.19
C LEU A 22 8.71 -5.03 0.72
N GLU A 23 9.28 -6.21 0.93
CA GLU A 23 10.47 -6.39 1.77
C GLU A 23 11.66 -5.56 1.28
N GLN A 24 11.85 -5.44 -0.04
CA GLN A 24 12.87 -4.54 -0.59
C GLN A 24 12.51 -3.07 -0.40
N SER A 25 11.23 -2.72 -0.55
CA SER A 25 10.75 -1.34 -0.38
C SER A 25 10.90 -0.84 1.05
N LEU A 26 10.73 -1.70 2.06
CA LEU A 26 10.90 -1.30 3.47
C LEU A 26 12.35 -0.94 3.80
N ARG A 27 13.34 -1.50 3.09
CA ARG A 27 14.77 -1.20 3.32
C ARG A 27 15.13 0.26 3.05
N VAL A 28 14.38 0.94 2.17
CA VAL A 28 14.61 2.37 1.88
C VAL A 28 13.82 3.30 2.81
N LEU A 29 13.00 2.75 3.71
CA LEU A 29 12.26 3.51 4.71
C LEU A 29 12.97 3.57 6.06
N VAL A 30 14.15 2.97 6.20
CA VAL A 30 14.91 3.02 7.46
C VAL A 30 15.34 4.46 7.78
N PRO A 31 15.45 4.84 9.07
CA PRO A 31 15.80 6.21 9.46
C PRO A 31 17.12 6.71 8.86
N ASP A 32 18.13 5.85 8.75
CA ASP A 32 19.44 6.22 8.19
C ASP A 32 19.39 6.59 6.70
N VAL A 33 18.35 6.16 5.98
CA VAL A 33 18.14 6.48 4.56
C VAL A 33 17.23 7.70 4.40
N THR A 34 16.17 7.80 5.22
CA THR A 34 15.13 8.82 5.06
C THR A 34 15.36 10.07 5.89
N GLY A 35 16.14 9.98 6.97
CA GLY A 35 16.24 11.01 8.01
C GLY A 35 14.98 11.15 8.86
N LEU A 36 14.03 10.21 8.78
CA LEU A 36 12.76 10.23 9.49
C LEU A 36 12.69 9.09 10.52
N ASP A 37 12.15 9.38 11.70
CA ASP A 37 11.79 8.36 12.68
C ASP A 37 10.47 7.71 12.24
N ILE A 38 10.55 6.49 11.70
CA ILE A 38 9.41 5.77 11.11
C ILE A 38 9.13 4.50 11.91
N GLU A 39 7.90 4.40 12.43
CA GLU A 39 7.36 3.18 13.04
C GLU A 39 6.50 2.43 12.02
N LEU A 40 6.87 1.20 11.69
CA LEU A 40 6.13 0.34 10.76
C LEU A 40 5.16 -0.56 11.53
N LEU A 41 3.87 -0.55 11.15
CA LEU A 41 2.81 -1.33 11.77
C LEU A 41 2.32 -2.43 10.81
N PRO A 42 2.80 -3.68 10.93
CA PRO A 42 2.51 -4.74 9.96
C PRO A 42 1.11 -5.33 10.12
N PHE A 43 0.48 -5.65 8.99
CA PHE A 43 -0.77 -6.41 8.88
C PHE A 43 -0.63 -7.43 7.75
N ASP A 44 -0.93 -8.70 8.03
CA ASP A 44 -0.91 -9.80 7.06
C ASP A 44 -2.20 -9.78 6.20
N LEU A 45 -2.12 -9.25 4.98
CA LEU A 45 -3.23 -9.31 4.01
C LEU A 45 -3.06 -10.42 2.97
N SER A 46 -2.22 -11.42 3.24
CA SER A 46 -2.14 -12.62 2.40
C SER A 46 -3.53 -13.23 2.20
N LEU A 47 -3.73 -13.92 1.08
CA LEU A 47 -4.98 -14.62 0.80
C LEU A 47 -5.34 -15.59 1.94
N SER A 48 -4.34 -16.25 2.53
CA SER A 48 -4.52 -17.17 3.64
C SER A 48 -5.09 -16.46 4.88
N ALA A 49 -4.52 -15.32 5.28
CA ALA A 49 -4.95 -14.58 6.46
C ALA A 49 -6.34 -13.96 6.29
N ARG A 50 -6.61 -13.43 5.10
CA ARG A 50 -7.94 -12.91 4.77
C ARG A 50 -9.01 -13.98 4.84
N ARG A 51 -8.75 -15.19 4.32
CA ARG A 51 -9.68 -16.33 4.43
C ARG A 51 -9.88 -16.77 5.87
N ARG A 52 -8.80 -16.88 6.67
CA ARG A 52 -8.89 -17.24 8.10
C ARG A 52 -9.70 -16.26 8.92
N THR A 53 -9.68 -14.98 8.56
CA THR A 53 -10.26 -13.89 9.36
C THR A 53 -11.54 -13.31 8.75
N ASP A 54 -12.03 -13.86 7.64
CA ASP A 54 -13.10 -13.27 6.83
C ASP A 54 -12.90 -11.75 6.61
N ASN A 55 -11.71 -11.40 6.11
CA ASN A 55 -11.24 -10.01 5.94
C ASN A 55 -11.21 -9.15 7.22
N GLY A 56 -11.35 -9.71 8.41
CA GLY A 56 -11.19 -8.98 9.68
C GLY A 56 -9.87 -8.20 9.72
N ILE A 57 -8.77 -8.86 9.34
CA ILE A 57 -7.44 -8.23 9.29
C ILE A 57 -7.36 -7.03 8.33
N VAL A 58 -8.12 -7.04 7.24
CA VAL A 58 -8.17 -5.93 6.26
C VAL A 58 -8.92 -4.72 6.85
N ARG A 59 -9.96 -4.97 7.64
CA ARG A 59 -10.74 -3.92 8.32
C ARG A 59 -9.90 -3.29 9.44
N ASP A 60 -9.15 -4.10 10.18
CA ASP A 60 -8.22 -3.62 11.21
C ASP A 60 -7.11 -2.76 10.59
N ALA A 61 -6.53 -3.21 9.47
CA ALA A 61 -5.56 -2.44 8.71
C ALA A 61 -6.14 -1.10 8.23
N ALA A 62 -7.37 -1.08 7.71
CA ALA A 62 -8.03 0.16 7.30
C ALA A 62 -8.26 1.11 8.49
N ALA A 63 -8.68 0.58 9.65
CA ALA A 63 -8.86 1.38 10.86
C ALA A 63 -7.54 1.99 11.34
N ALA A 64 -6.45 1.21 11.32
CA ALA A 64 -5.11 1.70 11.63
C ALA A 64 -4.66 2.76 10.62
N MET A 65 -4.88 2.55 9.32
CA MET A 65 -4.54 3.53 8.26
C MET A 65 -5.28 4.86 8.46
N ARG A 66 -6.55 4.83 8.88
CA ARG A 66 -7.27 6.07 9.22
C ARG A 66 -6.66 6.78 10.43
N ALA A 67 -6.21 6.01 11.44
CA ALA A 67 -5.63 6.57 12.65
C ALA A 67 -4.23 7.17 12.41
N THR A 68 -3.43 6.55 11.53
CA THR A 68 -2.08 7.03 11.19
C THR A 68 -2.05 8.02 10.03
N GLY A 69 -3.05 7.99 9.15
CA GLY A 69 -3.08 8.74 7.90
C GLY A 69 -2.21 8.16 6.78
N LEU A 70 -1.47 7.07 7.03
CA LEU A 70 -0.50 6.48 6.11
C LEU A 70 -0.63 4.96 6.04
N GLY A 71 -0.58 4.44 4.81
CA GLY A 71 -0.42 3.01 4.59
C GLY A 71 0.33 2.69 3.30
N LEU A 72 1.18 1.68 3.39
CA LEU A 72 1.93 1.09 2.29
C LEU A 72 1.42 -0.35 2.11
N LYS A 73 1.06 -0.71 0.88
CA LYS A 73 0.44 -2.01 0.60
C LYS A 73 1.15 -2.77 -0.52
N ALA A 74 1.45 -4.03 -0.26
CA ALA A 74 1.91 -4.99 -1.25
C ALA A 74 0.80 -5.45 -2.21
N ALA A 75 1.20 -6.02 -3.35
CA ALA A 75 0.27 -6.73 -4.21
C ALA A 75 -0.29 -7.98 -3.51
N THR A 76 -1.56 -8.28 -3.76
CA THR A 76 -2.31 -9.37 -3.11
C THR A 76 -3.16 -10.08 -4.14
N ILE A 77 -3.29 -11.40 -4.03
CA ILE A 77 -4.15 -12.22 -4.88
C ILE A 77 -5.61 -11.83 -4.65
N THR A 78 -6.35 -11.52 -5.72
CA THR A 78 -7.82 -11.44 -5.63
C THR A 78 -8.39 -12.77 -6.13
N PRO A 79 -9.03 -13.56 -5.26
CA PRO A 79 -9.61 -14.83 -5.69
C PRO A 79 -10.72 -14.58 -6.72
N PRO A 80 -10.89 -15.47 -7.72
CA PRO A 80 -11.85 -15.27 -8.81
C PRO A 80 -13.31 -15.49 -8.39
N GLY A 81 -13.56 -16.28 -7.34
CA GLY A 81 -14.90 -16.62 -6.86
C GLY A 81 -15.57 -15.44 -6.15
N ALA A 82 -16.82 -15.14 -6.51
CA ALA A 82 -17.62 -14.10 -5.86
C ALA A 82 -17.92 -14.40 -4.39
N ASP A 83 -17.95 -15.68 -4.02
CA ASP A 83 -18.23 -16.17 -2.66
C ASP A 83 -16.99 -16.25 -1.75
N ASP A 84 -15.83 -15.76 -2.23
CA ASP A 84 -14.58 -15.70 -1.46
C ASP A 84 -14.35 -14.27 -0.92
N VAL A 85 -13.22 -14.05 -0.26
CA VAL A 85 -12.87 -12.79 0.41
C VAL A 85 -12.72 -11.56 -0.50
N GLY A 86 -12.80 -11.73 -1.83
CA GLY A 86 -12.76 -10.63 -2.80
C GLY A 86 -11.46 -9.81 -2.78
N SER A 87 -11.52 -8.59 -3.32
CA SER A 87 -10.35 -7.71 -3.44
C SER A 87 -10.11 -6.89 -2.17
N PRO A 88 -8.95 -7.02 -1.50
CA PRO A 88 -8.66 -6.23 -0.31
C PRO A 88 -8.44 -4.75 -0.65
N ASN A 89 -8.06 -4.42 -1.90
CA ASN A 89 -7.92 -3.05 -2.35
C ASN A 89 -9.24 -2.28 -2.29
N ARG A 90 -10.37 -2.96 -2.57
CA ARG A 90 -11.71 -2.36 -2.46
C ARG A 90 -12.05 -2.09 -1.00
N ILE A 91 -11.91 -3.11 -0.16
CA ILE A 91 -12.23 -3.06 1.27
C ILE A 91 -11.40 -1.98 1.99
N LEU A 92 -10.10 -1.88 1.70
CA LEU A 92 -9.25 -0.83 2.27
C LEU A 92 -9.70 0.56 1.83
N ARG A 93 -10.00 0.77 0.54
CA ARG A 93 -10.44 2.09 0.03
C ARG A 93 -11.75 2.53 0.67
N GLU A 94 -12.74 1.64 0.74
CA GLU A 94 -14.00 1.88 1.45
C GLU A 94 -13.72 2.18 2.94
N GLY A 95 -12.87 1.36 3.56
CA GLY A 95 -12.51 1.48 4.97
C GLY A 95 -11.80 2.79 5.32
N VAL A 96 -10.95 3.33 4.45
CA VAL A 96 -10.28 4.62 4.68
C VAL A 96 -11.10 5.82 4.19
N GLY A 97 -12.26 5.61 3.58
CA GLY A 97 -13.05 6.68 2.96
C GLY A 97 -12.35 7.31 1.75
N GLY A 98 -11.55 6.52 1.02
CA GLY A 98 -10.75 6.99 -0.10
C GLY A 98 -11.61 7.41 -1.29
N SER A 99 -11.50 8.68 -1.68
CA SER A 99 -12.29 9.29 -2.77
C SER A 99 -11.52 9.46 -4.08
N VAL A 100 -10.17 9.42 -4.03
CA VAL A 100 -9.31 9.72 -5.18
C VAL A 100 -8.26 8.63 -5.35
N ILE A 101 -8.09 8.17 -6.59
CA ILE A 101 -6.94 7.39 -7.02
C ILE A 101 -6.10 8.26 -7.94
N LEU A 102 -4.90 8.62 -7.47
CA LEU A 102 -3.91 9.35 -8.24
C LEU A 102 -2.86 8.37 -8.81
N ARG A 103 -2.62 8.45 -10.11
CA ARG A 103 -1.51 7.75 -10.76
C ARG A 103 -0.72 8.75 -11.58
N THR A 104 0.56 8.93 -11.26
CA THR A 104 1.44 9.82 -12.01
C THR A 104 2.45 8.98 -12.78
N GLY A 105 2.40 9.06 -14.11
CA GLY A 105 3.41 8.52 -15.00
C GLY A 105 4.38 9.60 -15.44
N ARG A 106 5.67 9.29 -15.50
CA ARG A 106 6.70 10.15 -16.12
C ARG A 106 7.55 9.34 -17.09
N ARG A 107 8.18 10.03 -18.02
CA ARG A 107 9.14 9.41 -18.94
C ARG A 107 10.32 8.81 -18.15
N ILE A 108 10.70 7.59 -18.51
CA ILE A 108 11.92 6.96 -18.03
C ILE A 108 13.07 7.42 -18.97
N PRO A 109 14.14 8.04 -18.44
CA PRO A 109 15.30 8.41 -19.24
C PRO A 109 15.85 7.23 -20.04
N GLY A 110 16.18 7.44 -21.31
CA GLY A 110 16.68 6.38 -22.19
C GLY A 110 15.61 5.46 -22.79
N VAL A 111 14.34 5.58 -22.39
CA VAL A 111 13.23 4.81 -22.96
C VAL A 111 12.47 5.66 -23.99
N SER A 112 12.32 5.14 -25.20
CA SER A 112 11.55 5.76 -26.28
C SER A 112 10.05 5.64 -26.01
N PRO A 113 9.28 6.75 -25.99
CA PRO A 113 7.85 6.69 -25.74
C PRO A 113 7.07 6.29 -27.01
N ILE A 114 5.91 5.67 -26.84
CA ILE A 114 5.00 5.26 -27.94
C ILE A 114 4.27 6.48 -28.57
N ALA A 115 4.14 7.57 -27.81
CA ALA A 115 3.48 8.82 -28.20
C ALA A 115 4.32 10.01 -27.72
N PRO A 116 4.07 11.27 -28.16
CA PRO A 116 4.82 12.45 -27.72
C PRO A 116 4.48 12.86 -26.27
N VAL A 117 4.68 11.94 -25.33
CA VAL A 117 4.54 12.17 -23.88
C VAL A 117 5.82 12.86 -23.41
N VAL A 118 5.77 14.19 -23.38
CA VAL A 118 6.89 15.06 -23.00
C VAL A 118 6.86 15.48 -21.53
N HIS A 119 5.68 15.49 -20.90
CA HIS A 119 5.49 15.89 -19.51
C HIS A 119 4.87 14.75 -18.68
N PRO A 120 5.04 14.76 -17.34
CA PRO A 120 4.33 13.85 -16.47
C PRO A 120 2.82 13.94 -16.66
N ILE A 121 2.14 12.79 -16.65
CA ILE A 121 0.69 12.70 -16.77
C ILE A 121 0.14 12.16 -15.46
N SER A 122 -0.85 12.84 -14.90
CA SER A 122 -1.59 12.37 -13.73
C SER A 122 -2.99 11.94 -14.14
N VAL A 123 -3.34 10.70 -13.84
CA VAL A 123 -4.71 10.19 -13.96
C VAL A 123 -5.34 10.25 -12.58
N VAL A 124 -6.44 10.98 -12.48
CA VAL A 124 -7.27 11.10 -11.27
C VAL A 124 -8.57 10.37 -11.56
N ARG A 125 -8.81 9.28 -10.82
CA ARG A 125 -10.05 8.50 -10.89
C ARG A 125 -10.81 8.56 -9.58
#